data_AF-A0A920GT39-F1
#
_entry.id   AF-A0A920GT39-F1
#
_cell.length_a   1.000
_cell.length_b   1.000
_cell.length_c   1.000
_cell.angle_alpha   90.00
_cell.angle_beta   90.00
_cell.angle_gamma   90.00
#
_symmetry.space_group_name_H-M   'P 1'
#
loop_
_entity.id
_entity.type
_entity.pdbx_description
1 polymer ?
#
loop_
_entity_poly.entity_id
_entity_poly.type
_entity_poly.pdbx_seq_one_letter_code
_entity_poly.pdbx_strand_id
1 'polypeptide(L)'
;MYTKLYSCQKRHRCDLFEKSDQICSGASSHELLVTYPKLSAHDTAFGAFTLQSYIFASSFYNGLKTDAWKRTGVIMLNHDDASEKRQSSLLSKRDDGEIFRFVDSHEASVLTGVDVQFDGLFFEDAGYILPEELCEFLIDSPK
;
A
#
# COMPACT_ATOMS: atom_id res chain seq x y z
N MET A 1 -1.11 -3.66 16.95
CA MET A 1 -1.07 -4.92 16.19
C MET A 1 0.30 -5.20 15.59
N TYR A 2 0.80 -4.36 14.67
CA TYR A 2 2.14 -4.48 14.09
C TYR A 2 3.29 -4.56 15.12
N THR A 3 3.18 -3.81 16.22
CA THR A 3 4.12 -3.85 17.34
C THR A 3 4.16 -5.20 18.07
N LYS A 4 3.04 -5.93 18.12
CA LYS A 4 2.95 -7.28 18.70
C LYS A 4 3.71 -8.28 17.83
N LEU A 5 3.46 -8.28 16.51
CA LEU A 5 4.08 -9.23 15.59
C LEU A 5 5.61 -9.12 15.62
N TYR A 6 6.13 -7.90 15.52
CA TYR A 6 7.59 -7.66 15.51
C TYR A 6 8.26 -8.03 16.85
N SER A 7 7.58 -7.82 17.98
CA SER A 7 8.14 -8.12 19.32
C SER A 7 8.05 -9.61 19.67
N CYS A 8 6.97 -10.28 19.27
CA CYS A 8 6.77 -11.70 19.54
C CYS A 8 7.68 -12.58 18.67
N GLN A 9 7.98 -12.19 17.43
CA GLN A 9 9.01 -12.84 16.59
C GLN A 9 10.41 -12.81 17.22
N LYS A 10 10.67 -11.87 18.14
CA LYS A 10 11.91 -11.80 18.93
C LYS A 10 11.86 -12.61 20.24
N ARG A 11 10.95 -13.58 20.36
CA ARG A 11 10.77 -14.48 21.53
C ARG A 11 10.33 -13.78 22.82
N HIS A 12 9.75 -12.58 22.74
CA HIS A 12 9.13 -11.95 23.90
C HIS A 12 7.70 -12.46 24.10
N ARG A 13 7.28 -12.63 25.35
CA ARG A 13 5.86 -12.83 25.67
C ARG A 13 5.13 -11.51 25.49
N CYS A 14 4.13 -11.46 24.61
CA CYS A 14 3.29 -10.30 24.40
C CYS A 14 1.84 -10.62 24.81
N ASP A 15 1.24 -9.78 25.64
CA ASP A 15 -0.20 -9.80 25.89
C ASP A 15 -0.86 -8.67 25.06
N LEU A 16 -2.00 -8.96 24.43
CA LEU A 16 -2.75 -7.99 23.61
C LEU A 16 -4.01 -7.56 24.37
N PHE A 17 -4.23 -6.26 24.48
CA PHE A 17 -5.42 -5.68 25.10
C PHE A 17 -6.17 -4.85 24.05
N GLU A 18 -7.45 -5.13 23.87
CA GLU A 18 -8.38 -4.40 23.02
C GLU A 18 -9.57 -3.94 23.87
N LYS A 19 -10.03 -2.71 23.67
CA LYS A 19 -11.15 -2.13 24.42
C LYS A 19 -12.49 -2.64 23.87
N SER A 20 -12.57 -2.85 22.56
CA SER A 20 -13.76 -3.37 21.90
C SER A 20 -13.91 -4.89 22.04
N ASP A 21 -15.13 -5.37 21.84
CA ASP A 21 -15.44 -6.81 21.85
C ASP A 21 -14.88 -7.54 20.62
N GLN A 22 -14.67 -6.82 19.52
CA GLN A 22 -14.12 -7.33 18.27
C GLN A 22 -12.81 -6.60 17.93
N ILE A 23 -11.88 -7.32 17.31
CA ILE A 23 -10.64 -6.73 16.80
C ILE A 23 -10.95 -5.84 15.59
N CYS A 24 -10.10 -4.85 15.36
CA CYS A 24 -10.17 -3.98 14.17
C CYS A 24 -11.51 -3.21 13.98
N SER A 25 -12.24 -3.01 15.08
CA SER A 25 -13.50 -2.22 15.17
C SER A 25 -13.33 -0.69 15.10
N GLY A 26 -12.09 -0.19 15.17
CA GLY A 26 -11.78 1.24 15.14
C GLY A 26 -11.60 1.78 13.72
N ALA A 27 -10.58 2.62 13.50
CA ALA A 27 -10.25 3.15 12.17
C ALA A 27 -9.89 2.08 11.12
N SER A 28 -9.58 0.86 11.57
CA SER A 28 -9.28 -0.30 10.73
C SER A 28 -10.52 -1.07 10.24
N SER A 29 -11.73 -0.62 10.58
CA SER A 29 -13.00 -1.30 10.23
C SER A 29 -13.41 -1.15 8.75
N HIS A 30 -12.53 -0.64 7.91
CA HIS A 30 -12.78 -0.58 6.47
C HIS A 30 -12.72 -2.00 5.89
N GLU A 31 -13.64 -2.33 4.98
CA GLU A 31 -13.63 -3.63 4.30
C GLU A 31 -12.34 -3.85 3.50
N LEU A 32 -11.76 -2.77 2.97
CA LEU A 32 -10.57 -2.80 2.13
C LEU A 32 -9.74 -1.53 2.32
N LEU A 33 -8.41 -1.69 2.38
CA LEU A 33 -7.45 -0.58 2.46
C LEU A 33 -6.46 -0.63 1.30
N VAL A 34 -6.57 0.34 0.38
CA VAL A 34 -5.60 0.51 -0.71
C VAL A 34 -4.27 0.97 -0.13
N THR A 35 -3.19 0.29 -0.49
CA THR A 35 -1.83 0.52 0.01
C THR A 35 -0.92 0.94 -1.14
N TYR A 36 -0.49 2.20 -1.12
CA TYR A 36 0.39 2.81 -2.13
C TYR A 36 1.21 3.95 -1.49
N PRO A 37 2.34 4.37 -2.08
CA PRO A 37 3.13 5.46 -1.53
C PRO A 37 2.55 6.83 -1.92
N LYS A 38 2.40 7.72 -0.94
CA LYS A 38 2.18 9.14 -1.21
C LYS A 38 3.50 9.84 -1.50
N LEU A 39 3.92 9.81 -2.76
CA LEU A 39 5.19 10.40 -3.18
C LEU A 39 5.13 11.93 -3.35
N SER A 40 6.30 12.53 -3.24
CA SER A 40 6.55 13.95 -3.52
C SER A 40 7.77 14.04 -4.44
N ALA A 41 7.71 14.94 -5.42
CA ALA A 41 8.85 15.28 -6.27
C ALA A 41 9.89 16.15 -5.53
N HIS A 42 9.55 16.64 -4.34
CA HIS A 42 10.46 17.40 -3.49
C HIS A 42 11.22 16.45 -2.57
N ASP A 43 12.53 16.67 -2.48
CA ASP A 43 13.40 15.97 -1.54
C ASP A 43 13.08 16.44 -0.11
N THR A 44 12.17 15.72 0.53
CA THR A 44 11.63 16.03 1.85
C THR A 44 11.71 14.78 2.71
N ALA A 45 11.93 14.97 4.01
CA ALA A 45 11.92 13.87 4.98
C ALA A 45 10.62 13.04 4.89
N PHE A 46 9.48 13.70 4.64
CA PHE A 46 8.20 13.02 4.45
C PHE A 46 8.16 12.16 3.19
N GLY A 47 8.67 12.67 2.06
CA GLY A 47 8.77 11.90 0.81
C GLY A 47 9.67 10.68 0.96
N ALA A 48 10.86 10.86 1.55
CA ALA A 48 11.79 9.77 1.83
C ALA A 48 11.17 8.72 2.78
N PHE A 49 10.54 9.16 3.86
CA PHE A 49 9.85 8.28 4.81
C PHE A 49 8.74 7.48 4.12
N THR A 50 7.93 8.12 3.29
CA THR A 50 6.79 7.45 2.63
C THR A 50 7.27 6.41 1.62
N LEU A 51 8.32 6.71 0.85
CA LEU A 51 8.93 5.76 -0.07
C LEU A 51 9.51 4.55 0.67
N GLN A 52 10.32 4.78 1.71
CA GLN A 52 10.93 3.69 2.49
C GLN A 52 9.89 2.85 3.22
N SER A 53 8.86 3.50 3.78
CA SER A 53 7.74 2.80 4.43
C SER A 53 6.98 1.92 3.46
N TYR A 54 6.78 2.39 2.22
CA TYR A 54 6.12 1.60 1.18
C TYR A 54 6.95 0.40 0.73
N ILE A 55 8.24 0.58 0.45
CA ILE A 55 9.15 -0.52 0.08
C ILE A 55 9.15 -1.59 1.18
N PHE A 56 9.30 -1.16 2.44
CA PHE A 56 9.24 -2.06 3.59
C PHE A 56 7.87 -2.76 3.68
N ALA A 57 6.77 -2.01 3.60
CA ALA A 57 5.42 -2.55 3.75
C ALA A 57 5.09 -3.56 2.65
N SER A 58 5.38 -3.26 1.38
CA SER A 58 5.14 -4.19 0.28
C SER A 58 5.95 -5.48 0.47
N SER A 59 7.24 -5.38 0.79
CA SER A 59 8.06 -6.57 1.10
C SER A 59 7.55 -7.34 2.31
N PHE A 60 7.10 -6.65 3.36
CA PHE A 60 6.58 -7.26 4.58
C PHE A 60 5.29 -8.05 4.29
N TYR A 61 4.31 -7.44 3.61
CA TYR A 61 3.06 -8.10 3.29
C TYR A 61 3.22 -9.23 2.28
N ASN A 62 4.08 -9.08 1.27
CA ASN A 62 4.42 -10.14 0.33
C ASN A 62 5.06 -11.37 1.03
N GLY A 63 5.71 -11.16 2.17
CA GLY A 63 6.28 -12.24 2.98
C GLY A 63 5.27 -12.97 3.87
N LEU A 64 4.05 -12.42 4.05
CA LEU A 64 3.02 -13.05 4.84
C LEU A 64 2.34 -14.18 4.03
N LYS A 65 2.12 -15.32 4.67
CA LYS A 65 1.39 -16.45 4.08
C LYS A 65 -0.12 -16.31 4.31
N THR A 66 -0.68 -15.19 3.87
CA THR A 66 -2.10 -14.85 4.04
C THR A 66 -2.71 -14.33 2.74
N ASP A 67 -4.00 -14.61 2.55
CA ASP A 67 -4.78 -14.06 1.45
C ASP A 67 -5.24 -12.62 1.70
N ALA A 68 -5.06 -12.11 2.91
CA ALA A 68 -5.49 -10.77 3.30
C ALA A 68 -4.74 -9.63 2.59
N TRP A 69 -3.58 -9.92 1.98
CA TRP A 69 -2.86 -8.97 1.13
C TRP A 69 -3.01 -9.35 -0.34
N LYS A 70 -3.46 -8.40 -1.17
CA LYS A 70 -3.64 -8.57 -2.61
C LYS A 70 -2.77 -7.56 -3.34
N ARG A 71 -1.60 -7.99 -3.83
CA ARG A 71 -0.70 -7.22 -4.70
C ARG A 71 -1.24 -7.17 -6.12
N THR A 72 -2.29 -6.38 -6.33
CA THR A 72 -2.95 -6.20 -7.65
C THR A 72 -2.31 -5.11 -8.50
N GLY A 73 -1.37 -4.35 -7.93
CA GLY A 73 -0.99 -3.05 -8.43
C GLY A 73 -2.07 -1.99 -8.19
N VAL A 74 -1.67 -0.73 -8.29
CA VAL A 74 -2.57 0.45 -8.16
C VAL A 74 -2.22 1.45 -9.26
N ILE A 75 -3.24 1.98 -9.94
CA ILE A 75 -3.09 3.09 -10.89
C ILE A 75 -3.62 4.37 -10.24
N MET A 76 -2.76 5.38 -10.17
CA MET A 76 -3.14 6.73 -9.77
C MET A 76 -3.45 7.56 -11.02
N LEU A 77 -4.73 7.82 -11.27
CA LEU A 77 -5.22 8.50 -12.48
C LEU A 77 -5.08 10.02 -12.41
N ASN A 78 -4.69 10.61 -13.54
CA ASN A 78 -4.65 12.05 -13.76
C ASN A 78 -6.02 12.55 -14.21
N HIS A 79 -6.89 12.88 -13.27
CA HIS A 79 -8.27 13.30 -13.54
C HIS A 79 -8.46 14.83 -13.50
N ASP A 80 -7.41 15.56 -13.15
CA ASP A 80 -7.39 17.02 -13.06
C ASP A 80 -5.98 17.61 -13.22
N ASP A 81 -5.88 18.93 -13.43
CA ASP A 81 -4.60 19.63 -13.53
C ASP A 81 -3.65 19.38 -12.34
N ALA A 82 -4.20 19.12 -11.16
CA ALA A 82 -3.42 18.92 -9.94
C ALA A 82 -2.72 17.55 -9.94
N SER A 83 -3.43 16.51 -10.34
CA SER A 83 -2.90 15.15 -10.51
C SER A 83 -1.92 15.06 -11.68
N GLU A 84 -2.21 15.71 -12.81
CA GLU A 84 -1.27 15.84 -13.94
C GLU A 84 0.04 16.53 -13.54
N LYS A 85 -0.04 17.67 -12.82
CA LYS A 85 1.16 18.38 -12.33
C LYS A 85 1.96 17.52 -11.35
N ARG A 86 1.28 16.79 -10.45
CA ARG A 86 1.94 15.86 -9.53
C ARG A 86 2.66 14.76 -10.29
N GLN A 87 1.99 14.12 -11.24
CA GLN A 87 2.60 13.07 -12.07
C GLN A 87 3.83 13.60 -12.81
N SER A 88 3.67 14.72 -13.54
CA SER A 88 4.76 15.34 -14.32
C SER A 88 5.97 15.65 -13.44
N SER A 89 5.72 16.17 -12.23
CA SER A 89 6.79 16.46 -11.26
C SER A 89 7.50 15.19 -10.80
N LEU A 90 6.77 14.10 -10.53
CA LEU A 90 7.34 12.81 -10.12
C LEU A 90 8.16 12.18 -11.24
N LEU A 91 7.62 12.14 -12.47
CA LEU A 91 8.32 11.61 -13.64
C LEU A 91 9.61 12.39 -13.92
N SER A 92 9.61 13.72 -13.74
CA SER A 92 10.83 14.53 -13.91
C SER A 92 11.93 14.22 -12.90
N LYS A 93 11.59 13.58 -11.78
CA LYS A 93 12.53 13.20 -10.71
C LYS A 93 12.92 11.73 -10.76
N ARG A 94 12.02 10.88 -11.24
CA ARG A 94 12.20 9.44 -11.29
C ARG A 94 11.32 8.85 -12.39
N ASP A 95 11.97 8.29 -13.40
CA ASP A 95 11.36 7.60 -14.54
C ASP A 95 11.97 6.22 -14.78
N ASP A 96 12.73 5.71 -13.80
CA ASP A 96 13.43 4.42 -13.85
C ASP A 96 12.50 3.19 -13.88
N GLY A 97 11.21 3.38 -13.60
CA GLY A 97 10.22 2.31 -13.59
C GLY A 97 10.27 1.43 -12.34
N GLU A 98 11.14 1.69 -11.36
CA GLU A 98 11.34 0.79 -10.22
C GLU A 98 10.20 0.86 -9.20
N ILE A 99 9.63 2.04 -8.97
CA ILE A 99 8.56 2.26 -7.98
C ILE A 99 7.21 2.47 -8.65
N PHE A 100 7.24 3.18 -9.78
CA PHE A 100 6.09 3.46 -10.61
C PHE A 100 6.55 3.66 -12.04
N ARG A 101 5.62 3.49 -12.97
CA ARG A 101 5.79 3.86 -14.37
C ARG A 101 4.56 4.59 -14.88
N PHE A 102 4.77 5.42 -15.89
CA PHE A 102 3.67 6.00 -16.64
C PHE A 102 2.88 4.90 -17.35
N VAL A 103 1.56 5.06 -17.40
CA VAL A 103 0.63 4.29 -18.22
C VAL A 103 -0.29 5.29 -18.92
N ASP A 104 -0.51 5.11 -20.22
CA ASP A 104 -1.55 5.85 -20.91
C ASP A 104 -2.93 5.23 -20.63
N SER A 105 -3.99 5.95 -21.00
CA SER A 105 -5.39 5.50 -20.88
C SER A 105 -5.66 4.13 -21.51
N HIS A 106 -5.01 3.81 -22.64
CA HIS A 106 -5.17 2.51 -23.30
C HIS A 106 -4.57 1.38 -22.45
N GLU A 107 -3.34 1.54 -22.00
CA GLU A 107 -2.67 0.58 -21.15
C GLU A 107 -3.37 0.44 -19.78
N ALA A 108 -3.81 1.55 -19.20
CA ALA A 108 -4.60 1.53 -17.96
C ALA A 108 -5.90 0.73 -18.11
N SER A 109 -6.56 0.83 -19.27
CA SER A 109 -7.74 0.03 -19.57
C SER A 109 -7.42 -1.46 -19.69
N VAL A 110 -6.30 -1.81 -20.33
CA VAL A 110 -5.84 -3.20 -20.44
C VAL A 110 -5.50 -3.78 -19.06
N LEU A 111 -4.81 -3.02 -18.20
CA LEU A 111 -4.41 -3.47 -16.86
C LEU A 111 -5.62 -3.67 -15.93
N THR A 112 -6.63 -2.81 -16.03
CA THR A 112 -7.78 -2.83 -15.11
C THR A 112 -8.96 -3.66 -15.62
N GLY A 113 -9.00 -3.95 -16.93
CA GLY A 113 -10.13 -4.64 -17.57
C GLY A 113 -11.40 -3.78 -17.69
N VAL A 114 -11.30 -2.46 -17.44
CA VAL A 114 -12.39 -1.49 -17.60
C VAL A 114 -11.95 -0.35 -18.50
N ASP A 115 -12.90 0.38 -19.07
CA ASP A 115 -12.60 1.54 -19.90
C ASP A 115 -12.10 2.71 -19.04
N VAL A 116 -10.82 3.08 -19.21
CA VAL A 116 -10.14 4.15 -18.47
C VAL A 116 -9.79 5.27 -19.44
N GLN A 117 -10.31 6.46 -19.17
CA GLN A 117 -10.16 7.65 -20.03
C GLN A 117 -9.00 8.57 -19.62
N PHE A 118 -8.19 8.16 -18.64
CA PHE A 118 -7.13 8.98 -18.06
C PHE A 118 -5.81 8.22 -18.04
N ASP A 119 -4.74 8.95 -18.31
CA ASP A 119 -3.38 8.48 -18.07
C ASP A 119 -3.09 8.42 -16.56
N GLY A 120 -2.01 7.76 -16.16
CA GLY A 120 -1.72 7.58 -14.75
C GLY A 120 -0.32 7.07 -14.44
N LEU A 121 -0.07 6.92 -13.14
CA LEU A 121 1.10 6.22 -12.63
C LEU A 121 0.68 4.85 -12.11
N PHE A 122 1.27 3.80 -12.66
CA PHE A 122 1.08 2.43 -12.20
C PHE A 122 2.16 2.04 -11.19
N PHE A 123 1.73 1.60 -10.01
CA PHE A 123 2.54 1.07 -8.93
C PHE A 123 2.32 -0.45 -8.88
N GLU A 124 3.21 -1.23 -9.47
CA GLU A 124 3.05 -2.70 -9.58
C GLU A 124 3.09 -3.40 -8.21
N ASP A 125 3.88 -2.87 -7.28
CA ASP A 125 4.04 -3.42 -5.92
C ASP A 125 2.96 -3.00 -4.93
N ALA A 126 2.02 -2.17 -5.38
CA ALA A 126 0.90 -1.70 -4.60
C ALA A 126 -0.27 -2.70 -4.67
N GLY A 127 -1.32 -2.43 -3.89
CA GLY A 127 -2.46 -3.31 -3.84
C GLY A 127 -3.42 -2.92 -2.74
N TYR A 128 -4.11 -3.90 -2.17
CA TYR A 128 -5.01 -3.67 -1.06
C TYR A 128 -4.93 -4.75 0.02
N ILE A 129 -5.34 -4.35 1.22
CA ILE A 129 -5.41 -5.19 2.41
C ILE A 129 -6.88 -5.40 2.80
N LEU A 130 -7.22 -6.60 3.19
CA LEU A 130 -8.44 -6.95 3.93
C LEU A 130 -8.12 -6.85 5.43
N PRO A 131 -8.53 -5.76 6.12
CA PRO A 131 -7.96 -5.45 7.42
C PRO A 131 -8.29 -6.46 8.50
N GLU A 132 -9.54 -6.91 8.58
CA GLU A 132 -9.99 -7.89 9.56
C GLU A 132 -9.22 -9.21 9.42
N GLU A 133 -9.18 -9.77 8.21
CA GLU A 133 -8.43 -11.01 7.92
C GLU A 133 -6.93 -10.86 8.22
N LEU A 134 -6.33 -9.71 7.88
CA LEU A 134 -4.94 -9.45 8.19
C LEU A 134 -4.73 -9.38 9.70
N CYS A 135 -5.64 -8.71 10.41
CA CYS A 135 -5.63 -8.59 11.85
C CYS A 135 -5.68 -9.99 12.51
N GLU A 136 -6.65 -10.82 12.16
CA GLU A 136 -6.78 -12.19 12.65
C GLU A 136 -5.50 -12.98 12.39
N PHE A 137 -5.01 -12.96 11.14
CA PHE A 137 -3.78 -13.64 10.76
C PHE A 137 -2.59 -13.21 11.62
N LEU A 138 -2.41 -11.91 11.89
CA LEU A 138 -1.29 -11.40 12.68
C LEU A 138 -1.41 -11.71 14.18
N ILE A 139 -2.62 -11.93 14.71
CA ILE A 139 -2.81 -12.38 16.10
C ILE A 139 -2.50 -13.86 16.24
N ASP A 140 -2.98 -14.67 15.30
CA ASP A 140 -2.90 -16.13 15.34
C ASP A 140 -1.59 -16.66 14.77
N SER A 141 -0.87 -15.84 14.01
CA SER A 141 0.46 -16.16 13.50
C SER A 141 1.37 -16.60 14.65
N PRO A 142 1.91 -17.83 14.59
CA PRO A 142 2.67 -18.40 15.69
C PRO A 142 3.97 -17.64 15.98
N LYS A 143 4.44 -17.81 17.22
CA LYS A 143 5.71 -17.32 17.79
C LYS A 143 6.93 -17.74 16.98
#